data_AF-A0A1V0A4B4-F1
#
_entry.id   AF-A0A1V0A4B4-F1
#
_cell.length_a   1.000
_cell.length_b   1.000
_cell.length_c   1.000
_cell.angle_alpha   90.00
_cell.angle_beta   90.00
_cell.angle_gamma   90.00
#
_symmetry.space_group_name_H-M   'P 1'
#
loop_
_entity.id
_entity.type
_entity.pdbx_description
1 polymer ?
#
loop_
_entity_poly.entity_id
_entity_poly.type
_entity_poly.pdbx_seq_one_letter_code
_entity_poly.pdbx_strand_id
1 'polypeptide(L)'
;MDKPEEPPAADPGEPTASRLTTIVLIVSLVLVVLIAGVLGTVAVLMTRSPDTPLLGGAPPRYLSVPIHFAPVRETKPAPCPGDPAVLDQAQTTCYLLEDGVTISAVQRIESLREDDGLYSVRIAVAPAFKDKLAQLIDELAPAQEPVAIVLAPSQADQPKTVLAAPIVTQPMDGDSVSIAGFTKQDAEALVARLLGTSPSPGTGTTPPPGQPTTPQTGPPATPPTSGPTSGPTGGPTGGPTGGPTGGTVGTPGTQQTGTGTTGTTAPATGGRGGLDKRYASCKEAVAAGDGPYYKGTHEEYSWYTDVDNNGVACNSGDIR
;
A
#
# COMPACT_ATOMS: atom_id res chain seq x y z
N MET A 1 -11.41 37.39 -101.51
CA MET A 1 -10.79 36.43 -100.58
C MET A 1 -10.90 37.06 -99.22
N ASP A 2 -12.03 36.83 -98.55
CA ASP A 2 -12.25 37.31 -97.19
C ASP A 2 -11.75 36.25 -96.21
N LYS A 3 -10.76 36.64 -95.43
CA LYS A 3 -10.11 35.84 -94.40
C LYS A 3 -11.04 35.83 -93.17
N PRO A 4 -11.42 34.67 -92.60
CA PRO A 4 -12.21 34.67 -91.37
C PRO A 4 -11.36 35.22 -90.23
N GLU A 5 -11.86 36.26 -89.56
CA GLU A 5 -11.30 36.78 -88.32
C GLU A 5 -11.50 35.77 -87.19
N GLU A 6 -10.40 35.34 -86.60
CA GLU A 6 -10.34 34.42 -85.46
C GLU A 6 -10.68 35.20 -84.17
N PRO A 7 -11.59 34.71 -83.31
CA PRO A 7 -11.93 35.42 -82.09
C PRO A 7 -10.77 35.37 -81.07
N PRO A 8 -10.52 36.45 -80.31
CA PRO A 8 -9.43 36.49 -79.34
C PRO A 8 -9.65 35.48 -78.20
N ALA A 9 -8.55 34.87 -77.76
CA ALA A 9 -8.53 33.94 -76.64
C ALA A 9 -9.03 34.61 -75.35
N ALA A 10 -9.93 33.92 -74.65
CA ALA A 10 -10.46 34.36 -73.37
C ALA A 10 -9.36 34.41 -72.30
N ASP A 11 -9.33 35.53 -71.57
CA ASP A 11 -8.44 35.79 -70.43
C ASP A 11 -8.71 34.76 -69.31
N PRO A 12 -7.70 34.05 -68.79
CA PRO A 12 -7.91 33.10 -67.70
C PRO A 12 -8.22 33.86 -66.41
N GLY A 13 -9.49 33.92 -66.04
CA GLY A 13 -9.94 34.54 -64.79
C GLY A 13 -9.18 34.01 -63.58
N GLU A 14 -8.79 34.91 -62.68
CA GLU A 14 -8.10 34.59 -61.42
C GLU A 14 -8.83 33.48 -60.64
N PRO A 15 -8.11 32.50 -60.08
CA PRO A 15 -8.73 31.41 -59.34
C PRO A 15 -9.29 31.94 -58.02
N THR A 16 -10.59 32.23 -57.99
CA THR A 16 -11.29 32.52 -56.74
C THR A 16 -11.41 31.22 -55.94
N ALA A 17 -10.53 31.03 -54.95
CA ALA A 17 -10.67 29.96 -53.97
C ALA A 17 -12.08 30.06 -53.34
N SER A 18 -12.86 28.98 -53.46
CA SER A 18 -14.23 28.94 -52.94
C SER A 18 -14.20 29.26 -51.45
N ARG A 19 -14.97 30.27 -51.03
CA ARG A 19 -15.06 30.70 -49.62
C ARG A 19 -15.36 29.53 -48.68
N LEU A 20 -16.04 28.51 -49.18
CA LEU A 20 -16.30 27.26 -48.47
C LEU A 20 -15.02 26.49 -48.12
N THR A 21 -14.08 26.36 -49.06
CA THR A 21 -12.78 25.70 -48.83
C THR A 21 -11.96 26.46 -47.81
N THR A 22 -11.94 27.79 -47.88
CA THR A 22 -11.26 28.64 -46.88
C THR A 22 -11.86 28.46 -45.49
N ILE A 23 -13.19 28.43 -45.37
CA ILE A 23 -13.87 28.20 -44.09
C ILE A 23 -13.53 26.81 -43.53
N VAL A 24 -13.57 25.76 -44.35
CA VAL A 24 -13.24 24.39 -43.92
C VAL A 24 -11.78 24.30 -43.45
N LEU A 25 -10.85 24.94 -44.15
CA LEU A 25 -9.44 24.97 -43.74
C LEU A 25 -9.24 25.72 -42.43
N ILE A 26 -9.91 26.86 -42.23
CA ILE A 26 -9.85 27.61 -40.97
C ILE A 26 -10.41 26.78 -39.82
N VAL A 27 -11.59 26.16 -39.99
CA VAL A 27 -12.21 25.33 -38.95
C VAL A 27 -11.33 24.11 -38.63
N SER A 28 -10.76 23.46 -39.64
CA SER A 28 -9.86 22.33 -39.46
C SER A 28 -8.59 22.73 -38.71
N LEU A 29 -8.01 23.89 -39.04
CA LEU A 29 -6.83 24.42 -38.36
C LEU A 29 -7.13 24.78 -36.90
N VAL A 30 -8.28 25.41 -36.63
CA VAL A 30 -8.72 25.70 -35.26
C VAL A 30 -8.91 24.41 -34.46
N LEU A 31 -9.55 23.39 -35.05
CA LEU A 31 -9.73 22.09 -34.39
C LEU A 31 -8.38 21.44 -34.05
N VAL A 32 -7.43 21.44 -34.98
CA VAL A 32 -6.09 20.88 -34.76
C VAL A 32 -5.35 21.63 -33.64
N VAL A 33 -5.42 22.97 -33.63
CA VAL A 33 -4.79 23.78 -32.57
C VAL A 33 -5.43 23.51 -31.21
N LEU A 34 -6.75 23.35 -31.15
CA LEU A 34 -7.45 23.01 -29.92
C LEU A 34 -7.07 21.61 -29.42
N ILE A 35 -7.05 20.60 -30.29
CA ILE A 35 -6.66 19.24 -29.93
C ILE A 35 -5.20 19.21 -29.47
N ALA A 36 -4.28 19.84 -30.21
CA ALA A 36 -2.87 19.89 -29.84
C ALA A 36 -2.63 20.65 -28.54
N GLY A 37 -3.37 21.75 -28.31
CA GLY A 37 -3.32 22.50 -27.05
C GLY A 37 -3.79 21.68 -25.86
N VAL A 38 -4.90 20.94 -26.00
CA VAL A 38 -5.41 20.04 -24.96
C VAL A 38 -4.45 18.88 -24.70
N LEU A 39 -3.89 18.27 -25.75
CA LEU A 39 -2.89 17.21 -25.59
C LEU A 39 -1.62 17.72 -24.91
N GLY A 40 -1.19 18.94 -25.21
CA GLY A 40 -0.06 19.59 -24.57
C GLY A 40 -0.27 19.82 -23.07
N THR A 41 -1.46 20.28 -22.66
CA THR A 41 -1.77 20.46 -21.24
C THR A 41 -1.90 19.14 -20.50
N VAL A 42 -2.46 18.10 -21.13
CA VAL A 42 -2.51 16.73 -20.58
C VAL A 42 -1.09 16.16 -20.38
N ALA A 43 -0.19 16.35 -21.34
CA ALA A 43 1.20 15.90 -21.22
C ALA A 43 1.93 16.61 -20.05
N VAL A 44 1.73 17.93 -19.89
CA VAL A 44 2.30 18.69 -18.77
C VAL A 44 1.71 18.25 -17.43
N LEU A 45 0.41 17.99 -17.36
CA LEU A 45 -0.25 17.43 -16.16
C LEU A 45 0.30 16.06 -15.78
N MET A 46 0.47 15.17 -16.77
CA MET A 46 1.07 13.85 -16.56
C MET A 46 2.48 13.92 -15.99
N THR A 47 3.29 14.94 -16.36
CA THR A 47 4.65 15.09 -15.80
C THR A 47 4.70 15.74 -14.42
N ARG A 48 3.69 16.52 -14.02
CA ARG A 48 3.67 17.21 -12.72
C ARG A 48 2.97 16.42 -11.62
N SER A 49 2.06 15.51 -11.97
CA SER A 49 1.21 14.82 -10.99
C SER A 49 0.76 13.46 -11.54
N PRO A 50 1.64 12.44 -11.55
CA PRO A 50 1.31 11.11 -12.05
C PRO A 50 0.15 10.46 -11.26
N ASP A 51 -0.10 10.90 -10.03
CA ASP A 51 -1.14 10.38 -9.14
C ASP A 51 -2.50 11.07 -9.27
N THR A 52 -2.63 12.10 -10.13
CA THR A 52 -3.95 12.69 -10.41
C THR A 52 -4.62 11.96 -11.57
N PRO A 53 -5.71 11.21 -11.33
CA PRO A 53 -6.44 10.56 -12.41
C PRO A 53 -7.02 11.63 -13.33
N LEU A 54 -6.68 11.54 -14.63
CA LEU A 54 -7.12 12.45 -15.69
C LEU A 54 -8.65 12.62 -15.81
N LEU A 55 -9.42 11.74 -15.17
CA LEU A 55 -10.88 11.66 -15.23
C LEU A 55 -11.58 11.99 -13.89
N GLY A 56 -10.90 12.65 -12.95
CA GLY A 56 -11.56 13.23 -11.77
C GLY A 56 -11.85 12.26 -10.62
N GLY A 57 -11.06 11.20 -10.47
CA GLY A 57 -11.05 10.38 -9.26
C GLY A 57 -10.41 11.10 -8.06
N ALA A 58 -10.84 10.77 -6.85
CA ALA A 58 -10.14 11.22 -5.65
C ALA A 58 -8.70 10.68 -5.64
N PRO A 59 -7.70 11.46 -5.22
CA PRO A 59 -6.34 10.95 -5.11
C PRO A 59 -6.28 9.81 -4.07
N PRO A 60 -5.42 8.79 -4.27
CA PRO A 60 -5.17 7.77 -3.26
C PRO A 60 -4.72 8.40 -1.93
N ARG A 61 -5.17 7.81 -0.82
CA ARG A 61 -4.73 8.17 0.53
C ARG A 61 -3.63 7.23 0.98
N TYR A 62 -2.48 7.78 1.35
CA TYR A 62 -1.40 7.01 1.94
C TYR A 62 -1.75 6.58 3.37
N LEU A 63 -1.43 5.33 3.68
CA LEU A 63 -1.59 4.76 5.01
C LEU A 63 -0.40 5.16 5.87
N SER A 64 -0.66 5.58 7.09
CA SER A 64 0.40 5.82 8.08
C SER A 64 1.01 4.51 8.59
N VAL A 65 0.20 3.44 8.60
CA VAL A 65 0.66 2.08 8.87
C VAL A 65 0.35 1.23 7.63
N PRO A 66 1.35 0.88 6.81
CA PRO A 66 1.18 -0.02 5.68
C PRO A 66 0.59 -1.37 6.12
N ILE A 67 -0.21 -1.95 5.23
CA ILE A 67 -0.79 -3.28 5.44
C ILE A 67 -0.07 -4.25 4.52
N HIS A 68 0.44 -5.33 5.09
CA HIS A 68 1.12 -6.39 4.36
C HIS A 68 0.25 -7.65 4.35
N PHE A 69 -0.09 -8.12 3.15
CA PHE A 69 -0.83 -9.35 2.93
C PHE A 69 0.15 -10.45 2.55
N ALA A 70 0.24 -11.50 3.34
CA ALA A 70 1.20 -12.58 3.10
C ALA A 70 0.56 -13.96 3.29
N PRO A 71 0.87 -14.94 2.43
CA PRO A 71 0.50 -16.33 2.69
C PRO A 71 1.08 -16.82 4.02
N VAL A 72 0.30 -17.59 4.78
CA VAL A 72 0.79 -18.21 6.02
C VAL A 72 1.33 -19.60 5.73
N ARG A 73 2.63 -19.81 5.97
CA ARG A 73 3.27 -21.14 5.88
C ARG A 73 2.89 -22.02 7.05
N GLU A 74 2.99 -21.46 8.25
CA GLU A 74 2.92 -22.22 9.49
C GLU A 74 2.49 -21.31 10.64
N THR A 75 1.74 -21.86 11.59
CA THR A 75 1.36 -21.19 12.84
C THR A 75 1.94 -21.94 14.02
N LYS A 76 2.59 -21.22 14.95
CA LYS A 76 3.17 -21.79 16.18
C LYS A 76 2.73 -21.01 17.41
N PRO A 77 2.59 -21.64 18.58
CA PRO A 77 2.46 -20.91 19.83
C PRO A 77 3.68 -20.03 20.09
N ALA A 78 3.48 -18.86 20.70
CA ALA A 78 4.56 -18.02 21.17
C ALA A 78 5.44 -18.76 22.19
N PRO A 79 6.76 -18.47 22.27
CA PRO A 79 7.50 -17.38 21.61
C PRO A 79 7.94 -17.69 20.17
N CYS A 80 8.09 -16.65 19.35
CA CYS A 80 8.40 -16.80 17.93
C CYS A 80 9.85 -17.23 17.70
N PRO A 81 10.11 -18.14 16.74
CA PRO A 81 11.45 -18.67 16.46
C PRO A 81 12.42 -17.67 15.80
N GLY A 82 12.02 -16.41 15.62
CA GLY A 82 12.76 -15.37 14.89
C GLY A 82 12.10 -15.04 13.55
N ASP A 83 12.70 -14.13 12.78
CA ASP A 83 12.20 -13.75 11.45
C ASP A 83 12.19 -14.95 10.48
N PRO A 84 11.16 -15.09 9.62
CA PRO A 84 10.08 -14.13 9.33
C PRO A 84 8.79 -14.33 10.17
N ALA A 85 8.88 -14.87 11.40
CA ALA A 85 7.69 -15.09 12.22
C ALA A 85 7.14 -13.79 12.84
N VAL A 86 5.87 -13.48 12.57
CA VAL A 86 5.17 -12.31 13.09
C VAL A 86 4.16 -12.74 14.16
N LEU A 87 4.13 -12.02 15.28
CA LEU A 87 3.25 -12.31 16.41
C LEU A 87 1.87 -11.64 16.21
N ASP A 88 0.81 -12.28 16.69
CA ASP A 88 -0.53 -11.70 16.71
C ASP A 88 -0.71 -10.61 17.77
N GLN A 89 -1.81 -9.86 17.64
CA GLN A 89 -2.16 -8.81 18.61
C GLN A 89 -2.37 -9.37 20.03
N ALA A 90 -2.80 -10.63 20.15
CA ALA A 90 -2.98 -11.30 21.44
C ALA A 90 -1.67 -11.79 22.07
N GLN A 91 -0.55 -11.75 21.34
CA GLN A 91 0.77 -12.24 21.78
C GLN A 91 0.76 -13.74 22.12
N THR A 92 -0.04 -14.52 21.40
CA THR A 92 -0.22 -15.96 21.63
C THR A 92 0.28 -16.82 20.48
N THR A 93 0.21 -16.30 19.25
CA THR A 93 0.43 -17.10 18.04
C THR A 93 1.37 -16.40 17.08
N CYS A 94 2.43 -17.12 16.69
CA CYS A 94 3.41 -16.73 15.70
C CYS A 94 3.02 -17.29 14.34
N TYR A 95 2.99 -16.42 13.34
CA TYR A 95 2.69 -16.76 11.96
C TYR A 95 3.99 -16.67 11.17
N LEU A 96 4.40 -17.79 10.58
CA LEU A 96 5.52 -17.83 9.66
C LEU A 96 4.99 -17.50 8.27
N LEU A 97 5.42 -16.36 7.73
CA LEU A 97 4.85 -15.78 6.51
C LEU A 97 5.78 -15.98 5.31
N GLU A 98 5.18 -16.15 4.13
CA GLU A 98 5.89 -16.03 2.85
C GLU A 98 6.01 -14.57 2.42
N ASP A 99 6.70 -14.35 1.29
CA ASP A 99 6.63 -13.09 0.58
C ASP A 99 5.19 -12.75 0.18
N GLY A 100 4.85 -11.47 0.35
CA GLY A 100 3.50 -10.97 0.20
C GLY A 100 3.44 -9.60 -0.46
N VAL A 101 2.26 -8.99 -0.45
CA VAL A 101 1.98 -7.68 -1.04
C VAL A 101 1.80 -6.65 0.07
N THR A 102 2.66 -5.63 0.08
CA THR A 102 2.47 -4.44 0.95
C THR A 102 1.69 -3.38 0.21
N ILE A 103 0.60 -2.91 0.81
CA ILE A 103 -0.14 -1.74 0.36
C ILE A 103 0.16 -0.56 1.28
N SER A 104 0.62 0.54 0.67
CA SER A 104 0.92 1.80 1.36
C SER A 104 -0.09 2.90 1.03
N ALA A 105 -1.00 2.68 0.08
CA ALA A 105 -2.06 3.62 -0.25
C ALA A 105 -3.37 2.91 -0.58
N VAL A 106 -4.48 3.58 -0.25
CA VAL A 106 -5.85 3.09 -0.45
C VAL A 106 -6.69 4.18 -1.10
N GLN A 107 -7.65 3.78 -1.91
CA GLN A 107 -8.63 4.69 -2.47
C GLN A 107 -9.61 5.16 -1.38
N ARG A 108 -9.99 4.24 -0.49
CA ARG A 108 -10.96 4.49 0.58
C ARG A 108 -10.79 3.45 1.68
N ILE A 109 -11.07 3.83 2.93
CA ILE A 109 -11.16 2.90 4.05
C ILE A 109 -12.27 3.35 4.98
N GLU A 110 -13.19 2.44 5.29
CA GLU A 110 -14.42 2.72 6.04
C GLU A 110 -14.77 1.52 6.93
N SER A 111 -15.34 1.79 8.11
CA SER A 111 -15.99 0.77 8.92
C SER A 111 -17.44 0.62 8.48
N LEU A 112 -17.85 -0.61 8.16
CA LEU A 112 -19.22 -0.96 7.79
C LEU A 112 -19.80 -1.85 8.87
N ARG A 113 -21.07 -1.62 9.20
CA ARG A 113 -21.82 -2.51 10.09
C ARG A 113 -22.39 -3.65 9.26
N GLU A 114 -22.10 -4.87 9.66
CA GLU A 114 -22.62 -6.10 9.05
C GLU A 114 -24.00 -6.44 9.64
N ASP A 115 -24.73 -7.34 8.96
CA ASP A 115 -26.08 -7.75 9.35
C ASP A 115 -26.11 -8.49 10.70
N ASP A 116 -25.00 -9.14 11.07
CA ASP A 116 -24.80 -9.82 12.35
C ASP A 116 -24.56 -8.86 13.54
N GLY A 117 -24.47 -7.55 13.26
CA GLY A 117 -24.20 -6.51 14.24
C GLY A 117 -22.72 -6.28 14.56
N LEU A 118 -21.82 -7.11 14.00
CA LEU A 118 -20.39 -6.85 13.99
C LEU A 118 -20.05 -5.79 12.94
N TYR A 119 -18.79 -5.37 12.93
CA TYR A 119 -18.27 -4.42 11.98
C TYR A 119 -17.20 -5.07 11.13
N SER A 120 -17.18 -4.68 9.86
CA SER A 120 -16.08 -4.93 8.95
C SER A 120 -15.34 -3.64 8.64
N VAL A 121 -14.05 -3.75 8.33
CA VAL A 121 -13.28 -2.64 7.75
C VAL A 121 -13.08 -2.94 6.28
N ARG A 122 -13.74 -2.15 5.43
CA ARG A 122 -13.64 -2.25 3.97
C ARG A 122 -12.55 -1.33 3.48
N ILE A 123 -11.58 -1.91 2.78
CA ILE A 123 -10.40 -1.24 2.26
C ILE A 123 -10.51 -1.28 0.73
N ALA A 124 -10.79 -0.15 0.10
CA ALA A 124 -10.70 0.00 -1.34
C ALA A 124 -9.24 0.28 -1.70
N VAL A 125 -8.60 -0.65 -2.39
CA VAL A 125 -7.17 -0.67 -2.70
C VAL A 125 -6.89 0.33 -3.82
N ALA A 126 -5.77 1.07 -3.72
CA ALA A 126 -5.38 1.98 -4.78
C ALA A 126 -5.00 1.21 -6.06
N PRO A 127 -5.24 1.76 -7.28
CA PRO A 127 -5.00 1.06 -8.54
C PRO A 127 -3.58 0.48 -8.68
N ALA A 128 -2.57 1.18 -8.15
CA ALA A 128 -1.16 0.75 -8.20
C ALA A 128 -0.86 -0.59 -7.52
N PHE A 129 -1.71 -1.02 -6.57
CA PHE A 129 -1.51 -2.26 -5.80
C PHE A 129 -2.56 -3.33 -6.10
N LYS A 130 -3.63 -2.97 -6.82
CA LYS A 130 -4.78 -3.83 -7.06
C LYS A 130 -4.39 -5.14 -7.73
N ASP A 131 -3.68 -5.08 -8.85
CA ASP A 131 -3.37 -6.28 -9.64
C ASP A 131 -2.48 -7.26 -8.87
N LYS A 132 -1.52 -6.74 -8.09
CA LYS A 132 -0.65 -7.56 -7.24
C LYS A 132 -1.43 -8.27 -6.14
N LEU A 133 -2.33 -7.55 -5.46
CA LEU A 133 -3.14 -8.14 -4.39
C LEU A 133 -4.15 -9.14 -4.96
N ALA A 134 -4.81 -8.81 -6.07
CA ALA A 134 -5.76 -9.70 -6.71
C ALA A 134 -5.07 -11.00 -7.15
N GLN A 135 -3.89 -10.91 -7.78
CA GLN A 135 -3.10 -12.08 -8.13
C GLN A 135 -2.78 -12.94 -6.90
N LEU A 136 -2.33 -12.34 -5.80
CA LEU A 136 -2.06 -13.07 -4.56
C LEU A 136 -3.31 -13.82 -4.06
N ILE A 137 -4.45 -13.14 -3.98
CA ILE A 137 -5.70 -13.73 -3.48
C ILE A 137 -6.20 -14.85 -4.42
N ASP A 138 -6.12 -14.64 -5.73
CA ASP A 138 -6.54 -15.60 -6.75
C ASP A 138 -5.68 -16.87 -6.75
N GLU A 139 -4.40 -16.76 -6.39
CA GLU A 139 -3.49 -17.90 -6.21
C GLU A 139 -3.84 -18.71 -4.94
N LEU A 140 -4.25 -18.04 -3.85
CA LEU A 140 -4.56 -18.68 -2.56
C LEU A 140 -5.96 -19.31 -2.52
N ALA A 141 -6.93 -18.76 -3.26
CA ALA A 141 -8.33 -19.18 -3.19
C ALA A 141 -8.58 -20.66 -3.56
N PRO A 142 -7.98 -21.24 -4.62
CA PRO A 142 -8.23 -22.64 -4.99
C PRO A 142 -7.78 -23.65 -3.94
N ALA A 143 -6.69 -23.34 -3.23
CA ALA A 143 -6.13 -24.17 -2.18
C ALA A 143 -6.74 -23.88 -0.79
N GLN A 144 -7.62 -22.87 -0.69
CA GLN A 144 -8.16 -22.37 0.56
C GLN A 144 -7.08 -22.05 1.58
N GLU A 145 -6.05 -21.34 1.13
CA GLU A 145 -4.91 -21.00 1.97
C GLU A 145 -5.18 -19.76 2.84
N PRO A 146 -4.65 -19.72 4.08
CA PRO A 146 -4.68 -18.55 4.94
C PRO A 146 -3.83 -17.39 4.39
N VAL A 147 -4.39 -16.18 4.41
CA VAL A 147 -3.65 -14.94 4.17
C VAL A 147 -3.56 -14.15 5.47
N ALA A 148 -2.34 -13.89 5.95
CA ALA A 148 -2.11 -12.99 7.07
C ALA A 148 -2.24 -11.54 6.63
N ILE A 149 -3.02 -10.78 7.40
CA ILE A 149 -3.13 -9.34 7.29
C ILE A 149 -2.30 -8.73 8.41
N VAL A 150 -1.15 -8.18 8.03
CA VAL A 150 -0.12 -7.70 8.94
C VAL A 150 -0.06 -6.19 8.91
N LEU A 151 -0.05 -5.57 10.09
CA LEU A 151 0.28 -4.17 10.24
C LEU A 151 1.80 -4.04 10.28
N ALA A 152 2.35 -3.39 9.26
CA ALA A 152 3.79 -3.28 9.05
C ALA A 152 4.22 -1.81 9.13
N PRO A 153 4.37 -1.24 10.34
CA PRO A 153 4.83 0.13 10.51
C PRO A 153 6.22 0.30 9.90
N SER A 154 6.44 1.43 9.22
CA SER A 154 7.73 1.72 8.55
C SER A 154 8.88 1.97 9.53
N GLN A 155 8.57 2.19 10.82
CA GLN A 155 9.55 2.48 11.86
C GLN A 155 10.06 1.18 12.47
N ALA A 156 11.38 0.95 12.39
CA ALA A 156 12.01 -0.31 12.82
C ALA A 156 11.79 -0.67 14.29
N ASP A 157 11.54 0.32 15.16
CA ASP A 157 11.26 0.10 16.59
C ASP A 157 9.85 -0.44 16.87
N GLN A 158 8.93 -0.39 15.89
CA GLN A 158 7.57 -0.90 16.06
C GLN A 158 7.47 -2.31 15.49
N PRO A 159 7.06 -3.30 16.31
CA PRO A 159 6.92 -4.67 15.82
C PRO A 159 5.78 -4.74 14.78
N LYS A 160 5.99 -5.59 13.77
CA LYS A 160 4.91 -6.03 12.89
C LYS A 160 3.93 -6.86 13.73
N THR A 161 2.64 -6.72 13.45
CA THR A 161 1.59 -7.44 14.19
C THR A 161 0.59 -8.04 13.22
N VAL A 162 0.30 -9.33 13.37
CA VAL A 162 -0.78 -9.99 12.63
C VAL A 162 -2.12 -9.55 13.25
N LEU A 163 -2.95 -8.91 12.44
CA LEU A 163 -4.28 -8.50 12.83
C LEU A 163 -5.28 -9.65 12.70
N ALA A 164 -5.19 -10.38 11.59
CA ALA A 164 -6.03 -11.53 11.28
C ALA A 164 -5.33 -12.43 10.28
N ALA A 165 -5.71 -13.70 10.24
CA ALA A 165 -5.27 -14.66 9.23
C ALA A 165 -6.48 -15.44 8.67
N PRO A 166 -7.40 -14.79 7.94
CA PRO A 166 -8.54 -15.45 7.35
C PRO A 166 -8.14 -16.44 6.26
N ILE A 167 -8.98 -17.47 6.07
CA ILE A 167 -8.90 -18.40 4.96
C ILE A 167 -9.48 -17.75 3.70
N VAL A 168 -8.71 -17.74 2.61
CA VAL A 168 -9.18 -17.24 1.32
C VAL A 168 -10.04 -18.31 0.67
N THR A 169 -11.33 -18.04 0.48
CA THR A 169 -12.26 -19.01 -0.15
C THR A 169 -12.75 -18.58 -1.53
N GLN A 170 -12.45 -17.34 -1.92
CA GLN A 170 -12.92 -16.73 -3.15
C GLN A 170 -11.82 -15.85 -3.76
N PRO A 171 -11.74 -15.76 -5.09
CA PRO A 171 -10.88 -14.81 -5.77
C PRO A 171 -11.28 -13.37 -5.45
N MET A 172 -10.40 -12.42 -5.73
CA MET A 172 -10.67 -11.01 -5.48
C MET A 172 -11.47 -10.39 -6.63
N ASP A 173 -12.80 -10.45 -6.53
CA ASP A 173 -13.69 -9.76 -7.47
C ASP A 173 -13.88 -8.28 -7.06
N GLY A 174 -13.05 -7.38 -7.58
CA GLY A 174 -13.25 -5.94 -7.45
C GLY A 174 -12.02 -5.15 -7.02
N ASP A 175 -12.24 -4.03 -6.34
CA ASP A 175 -11.19 -3.11 -5.87
C ASP A 175 -11.10 -3.06 -4.34
N SER A 176 -11.82 -3.92 -3.62
CA SER A 176 -11.91 -3.85 -2.17
C SER A 176 -11.73 -5.18 -1.46
N VAL A 177 -11.12 -5.13 -0.28
CA VAL A 177 -11.08 -6.24 0.67
C VAL A 177 -11.78 -5.82 1.96
N SER A 178 -12.56 -6.72 2.57
CA SER A 178 -13.22 -6.50 3.85
C SER A 178 -12.63 -7.41 4.91
N ILE A 179 -12.30 -6.84 6.06
CA ILE A 179 -11.86 -7.59 7.24
C ILE A 179 -13.01 -7.56 8.23
N ALA A 180 -13.65 -8.71 8.45
CA ALA A 180 -14.82 -8.83 9.32
C ALA A 180 -14.45 -9.19 10.77
N GLY A 181 -15.41 -9.09 11.68
CA GLY A 181 -15.28 -9.60 13.05
C GLY A 181 -14.90 -8.55 14.10
N PHE A 182 -15.02 -7.25 13.80
CA PHE A 182 -14.69 -6.18 14.73
C PHE A 182 -15.90 -5.72 15.56
N THR A 183 -15.63 -5.20 16.74
CA THR A 183 -16.58 -4.29 17.40
C THR A 183 -16.55 -2.93 16.69
N LYS A 184 -17.59 -2.11 16.87
CA LYS A 184 -17.62 -0.74 16.33
C LYS A 184 -16.36 0.05 16.68
N GLN A 185 -16.01 0.02 17.97
CA GLN A 185 -14.87 0.76 18.52
C GLN A 185 -13.55 0.26 17.93
N ASP A 186 -13.38 -1.06 17.81
CA ASP A 186 -12.14 -1.63 17.26
C ASP A 186 -12.01 -1.34 15.76
N ALA A 187 -13.11 -1.40 15.00
CA ALA A 187 -13.13 -1.05 13.58
C ALA A 187 -12.75 0.42 13.36
N GLU A 188 -13.35 1.34 14.13
CA GLU A 188 -13.03 2.77 14.06
C GLU A 188 -11.59 3.03 14.48
N ALA A 189 -11.09 2.39 15.55
CA ALA A 189 -9.71 2.51 15.99
C ALA A 189 -8.72 1.97 14.94
N LEU A 190 -9.06 0.88 14.25
CA LEU A 190 -8.26 0.34 13.16
C LEU A 190 -8.18 1.31 11.98
N VAL A 191 -9.33 1.84 11.53
CA VAL A 191 -9.37 2.86 10.46
C VAL A 191 -8.54 4.08 10.83
N ALA A 192 -8.69 4.55 12.07
CA ALA A 192 -7.98 5.69 12.61
C ALA A 192 -6.44 5.46 12.61
N ARG A 193 -6.00 4.29 13.10
CA ARG A 193 -4.59 3.88 13.08
C ARG A 193 -4.01 3.78 11.67
N LEU A 194 -4.75 3.19 10.73
CA LEU A 194 -4.31 3.03 9.34
C LEU A 194 -4.15 4.37 8.62
N LEU A 195 -5.03 5.33 8.91
CA LEU A 195 -4.97 6.68 8.34
C LEU A 195 -4.07 7.65 9.13
N GLY A 196 -3.52 7.22 10.27
CA GLY A 196 -2.72 8.07 11.17
C GLY A 196 -3.51 9.17 11.86
N THR A 197 -4.84 9.14 11.78
CA THR A 197 -5.70 10.00 12.58
C THR A 197 -5.81 9.37 13.95
N SER A 198 -5.23 9.98 14.98
CA SER A 198 -5.54 9.57 16.36
C SER A 198 -7.05 9.69 16.56
N PRO A 199 -7.76 8.67 17.08
CA PRO A 199 -9.14 8.83 17.45
C PRO A 199 -9.16 9.90 18.55
N SER A 200 -9.57 11.12 18.20
CA SER A 200 -9.88 12.13 19.21
C SER A 200 -10.98 11.52 20.07
N PRO A 201 -10.80 11.39 21.40
CA PRO A 201 -11.93 11.16 22.28
C PRO A 201 -12.97 12.21 21.92
N GLY A 202 -14.19 11.78 21.68
CA GLY A 202 -15.26 12.64 21.18
C GLY A 202 -15.29 13.97 21.92
N THR A 203 -15.54 15.02 21.16
CA THR A 203 -15.95 16.35 21.64
C THR A 203 -17.11 16.20 22.61
N GLY A 204 -16.79 16.03 23.89
CA GLY A 204 -17.64 16.48 24.97
C GLY A 204 -17.75 17.98 24.84
N THR A 205 -18.96 18.45 24.63
CA THR A 205 -19.35 19.86 24.60
C THR A 205 -18.78 20.58 25.82
N THR A 206 -17.68 21.31 25.65
CA THR A 206 -17.19 22.26 26.65
C THR A 206 -18.15 23.43 26.71
N PRO A 207 -18.83 23.72 27.83
CA PRO A 207 -19.60 24.95 27.98
C PRO A 207 -18.65 26.16 28.02
N PRO A 208 -19.05 27.33 27.52
CA PRO A 208 -18.18 28.51 27.43
C PRO A 208 -17.76 29.03 28.81
N PRO A 209 -16.55 29.61 28.94
CA PRO A 209 -16.06 30.10 30.22
C PRO A 209 -16.71 31.44 30.56
N GLY A 210 -17.48 31.48 31.65
CA GLY A 210 -17.92 32.75 32.21
C GLY A 210 -19.15 32.69 33.10
N GLN A 211 -19.06 32.11 34.30
CA GLN A 211 -19.74 32.68 35.48
C GLN A 211 -19.18 32.10 36.80
N PRO A 212 -18.95 32.91 37.84
CA PRO A 212 -18.47 32.44 39.14
C PRO A 212 -19.64 32.20 40.11
N THR A 213 -19.65 31.09 40.85
CA THR A 213 -20.21 31.03 42.23
C THR A 213 -19.90 29.72 42.99
N THR A 214 -19.28 29.93 44.15
CA THR A 214 -19.40 29.26 45.47
C THR A 214 -19.02 27.78 45.69
N PRO A 215 -18.22 27.48 46.74
CA PRO A 215 -17.91 26.13 47.18
C PRO A 215 -19.04 25.58 48.07
N GLN A 216 -19.55 24.38 47.76
CA GLN A 216 -20.47 23.66 48.65
C GLN A 216 -19.94 22.27 49.00
N THR A 217 -19.73 22.14 50.30
CA THR A 217 -19.25 21.01 51.08
C THR A 217 -20.32 19.91 51.12
N GLY A 218 -19.92 18.67 50.82
CA GLY A 218 -20.73 17.45 51.00
C GLY A 218 -19.86 16.26 51.43
N PRO A 219 -20.29 15.42 52.39
CA PRO A 219 -19.44 14.46 53.12
C PRO A 219 -19.10 13.17 52.34
N PRO A 220 -18.07 12.41 52.77
CA PRO A 220 -17.55 11.25 52.04
C PRO A 220 -18.43 10.01 52.25
N ALA A 221 -18.78 9.33 51.16
CA ALA A 221 -19.39 8.00 51.18
C ALA A 221 -18.42 6.96 50.59
N THR A 222 -18.32 5.84 51.32
CA THR A 222 -17.38 4.71 51.27
C THR A 222 -17.32 3.91 49.95
N PRO A 223 -16.22 3.14 49.73
CA PRO A 223 -16.01 2.36 48.51
C PRO A 223 -16.71 0.99 48.55
N PRO A 224 -17.12 0.44 47.39
CA PRO A 224 -17.30 -1.00 47.24
C PRO A 224 -16.19 -1.63 46.38
N THR A 225 -15.52 -2.61 46.98
CA THR A 225 -14.63 -3.59 46.35
C THR A 225 -15.48 -4.69 45.69
N SER A 226 -15.29 -4.95 44.40
CA SER A 226 -15.67 -6.18 43.68
C SER A 226 -14.86 -6.19 42.37
N GLY A 227 -13.75 -6.93 42.24
CA GLY A 227 -13.71 -8.34 41.82
C GLY A 227 -13.52 -8.47 40.29
N PRO A 228 -12.44 -9.08 39.77
CA PRO A 228 -12.22 -9.23 38.33
C PRO A 228 -13.06 -10.39 37.77
N THR A 229 -13.89 -10.12 36.76
CA THR A 229 -14.58 -11.18 36.00
C THR A 229 -13.76 -11.52 34.76
N SER A 230 -13.04 -12.64 34.86
CA SER A 230 -12.53 -13.40 33.72
C SER A 230 -13.65 -14.29 33.19
N GLY A 231 -13.82 -14.33 31.87
CA GLY A 231 -14.83 -15.14 31.19
C GLY A 231 -14.26 -15.72 29.89
N PRO A 232 -14.24 -17.06 29.72
CA PRO A 232 -13.62 -17.76 28.59
C PRO A 232 -14.63 -18.02 27.45
N THR A 233 -14.16 -18.26 26.23
CA THR A 233 -14.91 -19.05 25.24
C THR A 233 -13.96 -20.04 24.56
N GLY A 234 -14.14 -21.34 24.86
CA GLY A 234 -13.57 -22.45 24.10
C GLY A 234 -14.44 -22.72 22.86
N GLY A 235 -13.86 -23.06 21.71
CA GLY A 235 -13.62 -24.45 21.25
C GLY A 235 -14.40 -24.70 19.94
N PRO A 236 -14.08 -25.72 19.11
CA PRO A 236 -13.56 -27.02 19.53
C PRO A 236 -12.32 -27.54 18.79
N THR A 237 -11.74 -28.52 19.47
CA THR A 237 -10.62 -29.42 19.17
C THR A 237 -11.00 -30.48 18.12
N GLY A 238 -10.03 -30.89 17.30
CA GLY A 238 -10.14 -32.06 16.42
C GLY A 238 -8.78 -32.66 16.04
N GLY A 239 -8.24 -33.54 16.89
CA GLY A 239 -7.26 -34.58 16.56
C GLY A 239 -7.68 -35.85 17.30
N PRO A 240 -7.36 -37.08 16.84
CA PRO A 240 -5.96 -37.54 16.88
C PRO A 240 -5.50 -38.60 15.84
N THR A 241 -4.20 -38.92 15.94
CA THR A 241 -3.51 -40.23 15.75
C THR A 241 -2.89 -40.64 14.40
N GLY A 242 -1.57 -40.91 14.41
CA GLY A 242 -0.92 -41.90 13.55
C GLY A 242 0.55 -41.62 13.15
N GLY A 243 1.52 -42.06 13.96
CA GLY A 243 2.83 -42.56 13.45
C GLY A 243 2.86 -44.10 13.55
N PRO A 244 3.88 -44.86 13.09
CA PRO A 244 5.30 -44.47 12.97
C PRO A 244 6.11 -45.09 11.78
N THR A 245 7.44 -44.84 11.82
CA THR A 245 8.61 -45.65 11.37
C THR A 245 9.19 -45.58 9.94
N GLY A 246 10.45 -45.11 9.86
CA GLY A 246 11.56 -45.86 9.25
C GLY A 246 12.45 -45.11 8.24
N GLY A 247 13.74 -44.90 8.56
CA GLY A 247 14.77 -44.58 7.54
C GLY A 247 16.00 -43.80 8.04
N THR A 248 17.13 -44.48 8.16
CA THR A 248 18.38 -44.07 8.82
C THR A 248 19.47 -43.64 7.82
N VAL A 249 20.22 -42.58 8.17
CA VAL A 249 21.66 -42.25 7.88
C VAL A 249 22.16 -42.02 6.44
N GLY A 250 22.86 -40.88 6.27
CA GLY A 250 23.91 -40.69 5.27
C GLY A 250 24.37 -39.22 5.08
N THR A 251 25.44 -38.81 5.75
CA THR A 251 26.34 -37.67 5.41
C THR A 251 27.76 -38.29 5.27
N PRO A 252 28.78 -37.72 4.60
CA PRO A 252 28.94 -36.38 4.01
C PRO A 252 29.52 -36.35 2.56
N GLY A 253 29.52 -35.17 1.92
CA GLY A 253 30.29 -34.93 0.70
C GLY A 253 30.12 -33.51 0.13
N THR A 254 31.20 -32.73 0.19
CA THR A 254 31.39 -31.36 -0.31
C THR A 254 31.50 -31.24 -1.84
N GLN A 255 30.95 -30.16 -2.42
CA GLN A 255 31.54 -29.19 -3.38
C GLN A 255 30.53 -28.63 -4.42
N GLN A 256 30.22 -27.33 -4.27
CA GLN A 256 30.26 -26.22 -5.25
C GLN A 256 29.79 -26.46 -6.71
N THR A 257 28.79 -25.70 -7.21
CA THR A 257 28.93 -24.46 -8.05
C THR A 257 27.66 -24.17 -8.91
N GLY A 258 27.14 -22.93 -8.85
CA GLY A 258 26.38 -22.18 -9.89
C GLY A 258 24.94 -22.61 -10.21
N THR A 259 23.93 -21.76 -10.46
CA THR A 259 23.85 -20.32 -10.77
C THR A 259 22.36 -19.93 -10.82
N GLY A 260 21.98 -18.74 -10.31
CA GLY A 260 20.67 -18.13 -10.60
C GLY A 260 19.95 -17.50 -9.41
N THR A 261 20.58 -16.57 -8.69
CA THR A 261 19.97 -15.84 -7.57
C THR A 261 19.66 -14.41 -8.00
N THR A 262 18.38 -14.09 -8.17
CA THR A 262 17.87 -12.73 -8.32
C THR A 262 17.67 -12.16 -6.91
N GLY A 263 18.65 -11.39 -6.44
CA GLY A 263 18.71 -10.85 -5.08
C GLY A 263 17.82 -9.63 -4.88
N THR A 264 16.86 -9.74 -3.97
CA THR A 264 16.17 -8.60 -3.34
C THR A 264 16.97 -8.23 -2.09
N THR A 265 17.55 -7.05 -2.08
CA THR A 265 18.41 -6.55 -1.01
C THR A 265 17.60 -6.19 0.24
N ALA A 266 17.99 -6.74 1.40
CA ALA A 266 17.43 -6.41 2.72
C ALA A 266 17.78 -4.97 3.15
N PRO A 267 16.93 -4.27 3.92
CA PRO A 267 17.17 -2.89 4.34
C PRO A 267 18.21 -2.75 5.45
N ALA A 268 18.84 -1.56 5.46
CA ALA A 268 19.90 -1.17 6.38
C ALA A 268 19.53 -1.34 7.86
N THR A 269 20.44 -1.90 8.65
CA THR A 269 20.25 -1.99 10.11
C THR A 269 20.61 -0.65 10.77
N GLY A 270 19.69 0.31 10.74
CA GLY A 270 19.86 1.63 11.36
C GLY A 270 19.95 1.58 12.89
N GLY A 271 21.14 1.37 13.42
CA GLY A 271 21.46 1.51 14.84
C GLY A 271 21.55 2.98 15.26
N ARG A 272 20.63 3.41 16.13
CA ARG A 272 20.64 4.64 16.95
C ARG A 272 21.82 5.60 16.75
N GLY A 273 21.57 6.67 15.99
CA GLY A 273 22.18 8.00 16.23
C GLY A 273 23.61 8.22 15.77
N GLY A 274 24.20 7.30 14.99
CA GLY A 274 25.42 7.55 14.23
C GLY A 274 25.12 7.48 12.74
N LEU A 275 25.66 8.40 11.95
CA LEU A 275 25.63 8.24 10.50
C LEU A 275 26.33 6.91 10.15
N ASP A 276 25.78 6.17 9.19
CA ASP A 276 26.41 4.92 8.74
C ASP A 276 27.82 5.21 8.22
N LYS A 277 28.64 4.17 8.17
CA LYS A 277 29.95 4.29 7.52
C LYS A 277 29.72 4.65 6.04
N ARG A 278 30.30 5.75 5.57
CA ARG A 278 30.29 6.05 4.14
C ARG A 278 31.20 5.07 3.39
N TYR A 279 30.61 4.31 2.48
CA TYR A 279 31.31 3.39 1.58
C TYR A 279 31.68 4.07 0.26
N ALA A 280 32.59 3.46 -0.51
CA ALA A 280 33.00 4.02 -1.79
C ALA A 280 31.94 3.83 -2.88
N SER A 281 31.06 2.84 -2.72
CA SER A 281 29.98 2.54 -3.68
C SER A 281 28.74 1.95 -3.00
N CYS A 282 27.58 2.06 -3.67
CA CYS A 282 26.34 1.43 -3.21
C CYS A 282 26.45 -0.09 -3.08
N LYS A 283 27.27 -0.72 -3.92
CA LYS A 283 27.50 -2.17 -3.87
C LYS A 283 28.13 -2.61 -2.56
N GLU A 284 29.09 -1.85 -2.05
CA GLU A 284 29.74 -2.11 -0.76
C GLU A 284 28.79 -1.84 0.40
N ALA A 285 28.05 -0.73 0.33
CA ALA A 285 27.08 -0.36 1.36
C ALA A 285 26.01 -1.44 1.54
N VAL A 286 25.43 -1.90 0.41
CA VAL A 286 24.47 -3.00 0.38
C VAL A 286 25.07 -4.33 0.86
N ALA A 287 26.32 -4.65 0.47
CA ALA A 287 26.99 -5.86 0.93
C ALA A 287 27.28 -5.85 2.44
N ALA A 288 27.46 -4.67 3.02
CA ALA A 288 27.58 -4.49 4.47
C ALA A 288 26.23 -4.51 5.20
N GLY A 289 25.12 -4.49 4.46
CA GLY A 289 23.78 -4.35 5.03
C GLY A 289 23.47 -2.94 5.49
N ASP A 290 24.10 -1.93 4.86
CA ASP A 290 23.92 -0.50 5.07
C ASP A 290 23.36 0.10 3.75
N GLY A 291 22.08 -0.14 3.48
CA GLY A 291 21.33 0.31 2.30
C GLY A 291 20.06 -0.54 2.11
N PRO A 292 19.02 -0.08 1.39
CA PRO A 292 18.94 1.15 0.61
C PRO A 292 18.58 2.38 1.45
N TYR A 293 19.00 3.55 0.98
CA TYR A 293 18.83 4.85 1.64
C TYR A 293 17.69 5.63 1.01
N TYR A 294 16.86 6.28 1.83
CA TYR A 294 15.65 6.98 1.38
C TYR A 294 15.78 8.49 1.53
N LYS A 295 15.39 9.23 0.49
CA LYS A 295 15.45 10.69 0.45
C LYS A 295 14.64 11.33 1.59
N GLY A 296 15.31 12.17 2.37
CA GLY A 296 14.68 12.88 3.49
C GLY A 296 14.49 12.05 4.77
N THR A 297 14.83 10.75 4.73
CA THR A 297 14.87 9.88 5.91
C THR A 297 16.31 9.62 6.34
N HIS A 298 17.18 9.32 5.38
CA HIS A 298 18.59 8.99 5.63
C HIS A 298 19.47 10.15 5.16
N GLU A 299 20.35 10.65 6.02
CA GLU A 299 21.32 11.70 5.64
C GLU A 299 22.31 11.15 4.60
N GLU A 300 22.57 9.84 4.68
CA GLU A 300 23.40 9.04 3.80
C GLU A 300 22.88 8.98 2.36
N TYR A 301 21.59 9.27 2.13
CA TYR A 301 21.05 9.40 0.78
C TYR A 301 21.84 10.42 -0.05
N SER A 302 22.33 11.50 0.58
CA SER A 302 23.12 12.54 -0.10
C SER A 302 24.52 12.08 -0.54
N TRP A 303 24.99 10.94 -0.03
CA TRP A 303 26.34 10.44 -0.28
C TRP A 303 26.47 9.63 -1.56
N TYR A 304 25.36 9.08 -2.03
CA TYR A 304 25.28 8.19 -3.17
C TYR A 304 24.37 8.80 -4.24
N THR A 305 24.64 8.47 -5.50
CA THR A 305 23.80 8.93 -6.61
C THR A 305 22.64 7.96 -6.78
N ASP A 306 21.42 8.49 -6.65
CA ASP A 306 20.19 7.83 -7.08
C ASP A 306 20.16 7.86 -8.63
N VAL A 307 20.50 6.73 -9.23
CA VAL A 307 20.69 6.57 -10.68
C VAL A 307 19.35 6.55 -11.39
N ASP A 308 18.35 5.91 -10.80
CA ASP A 308 17.02 5.75 -11.38
C ASP A 308 16.03 6.87 -10.98
N ASN A 309 16.44 7.76 -10.07
CA ASN A 309 15.72 8.92 -9.56
C ASN A 309 14.37 8.58 -8.90
N ASN A 310 14.26 7.40 -8.29
CA ASN A 310 13.03 6.97 -7.63
C ASN A 310 12.91 7.45 -6.16
N GLY A 311 13.91 8.16 -5.64
CA GLY A 311 13.95 8.64 -4.25
C GLY A 311 14.59 7.66 -3.26
N VAL A 312 15.18 6.57 -3.75
CA VAL A 312 15.84 5.52 -2.97
C VAL A 312 17.22 5.25 -3.56
N ALA A 313 18.27 5.68 -2.87
CA ALA A 313 19.66 5.45 -3.26
C ALA A 313 20.15 4.08 -2.78
N CYS A 314 21.05 3.46 -3.55
CA CYS A 314 21.61 2.14 -3.28
C CYS A 314 20.57 1.02 -3.24
N ASN A 315 19.52 1.14 -4.06
CA ASN A 315 18.62 0.03 -4.37
C ASN A 315 19.20 -0.85 -5.50
N SER A 316 18.46 -1.86 -5.95
CA SER A 316 18.86 -2.71 -7.07
C SER A 316 19.06 -1.97 -8.40
N GLY A 317 18.43 -0.80 -8.60
CA GLY A 317 18.61 0.06 -9.77
C GLY A 317 19.93 0.84 -9.77
N ASP A 318 20.51 1.07 -8.60
CA ASP A 318 21.71 1.89 -8.42
C ASP A 318 23.02 1.09 -8.32
N ILE A 319 22.93 -0.22 -8.11
CA ILE A 319 24.10 -1.09 -7.98
C ILE A 319 24.68 -1.35 -9.37
N ARG A 320 25.82 -0.72 -9.69
CA ARG A 320 26.63 -0.95 -10.90
C ARG A 320 27.91 -1.72 -10.60
#